data_AF-A0A6J1PNV2-F1
#
_entry.id   AF-A0A6J1PNV2-F1
#
_cell.length_a   1.000
_cell.length_b   1.000
_cell.length_c   1.000
_cell.angle_alpha   90.00
_cell.angle_beta   90.00
_cell.angle_gamma   90.00
#
_symmetry.space_group_name_H-M   'P 1'
#
loop_
_entity.id
_entity.type
_entity.pdbx_description
1 polymer ?
#
loop_
_entity_poly.entity_id
_entity_poly.type
_entity_poly.pdbx_seq_one_letter_code
_entity_poly.pdbx_strand_id
1 'polypeptide(L)'
;MRFLQTLLELFLKLPLKSYQNLSILIHTKDILGFFFVVVHVPVHVVVHVQVDYLRLLLLLYIFLLGFIMDMLYMNCVCILKACFKQINDNLMNLRELVTNGKPYVLSDTCHEERNPFLLMEIIALKKQHLAISDAVQMLKMVFSLQILSTTVMTFTQVTFNLYFYLMQIKADASMSNQERQFYYLYFITIAIYYLIKIVLIVWACETGKTQAVEIRSTVHDVFNSISNKQIKYEVDLNNLQHQWHILYIFLIMSRVY
;
A
#
# COMPACT_ATOMS: atom_id res chain seq x y z
N MET A 1 -9.90 6.23 15.12
CA MET A 1 -10.49 7.26 14.23
C MET A 1 -9.49 8.28 13.68
N ARG A 2 -8.48 8.76 14.43
CA ARG A 2 -7.50 9.75 13.93
C ARG A 2 -6.78 9.35 12.63
N PHE A 3 -6.38 8.08 12.48
CA PHE A 3 -5.68 7.60 11.28
C PHE A 3 -6.51 7.78 9.99
N LEU A 4 -7.78 7.37 9.99
CA LEU A 4 -8.67 7.51 8.83
C LEU A 4 -8.94 8.98 8.47
N GLN A 5 -9.00 9.86 9.46
CA GLN A 5 -9.14 11.30 9.24
C GLN A 5 -7.89 11.90 8.58
N THR A 6 -6.70 11.59 9.10
CA THR A 6 -5.43 12.00 8.48
C THR A 6 -5.30 11.47 7.05
N LEU A 7 -5.74 10.22 6.82
CA LEU A 7 -5.71 9.62 5.50
C LEU A 7 -6.72 10.28 4.55
N LEU A 8 -7.91 10.67 5.03
CA LEU A 8 -8.90 11.43 4.28
C LEU A 8 -8.39 12.83 3.89
N GLU A 9 -7.73 13.53 4.81
CA GLU A 9 -7.12 14.84 4.53
C GLU A 9 -6.01 14.76 3.48
N LEU A 10 -5.22 13.69 3.49
CA LEU A 10 -4.25 13.40 2.44
C LEU A 10 -4.95 13.04 1.13
N PHE A 11 -6.06 12.31 1.21
CA PHE A 11 -6.84 11.88 0.06
C PHE A 11 -7.46 13.05 -0.71
N LEU A 12 -7.88 14.10 -0.01
CA LEU A 12 -8.43 15.32 -0.61
C LEU A 12 -7.39 16.18 -1.35
N LYS A 13 -6.09 15.95 -1.12
CA LYS A 13 -4.99 16.68 -1.79
C LYS A 13 -4.55 16.02 -3.11
N LEU A 14 -5.09 14.86 -3.44
CA LEU A 14 -4.79 14.15 -4.68
C LEU A 14 -5.48 14.81 -5.90
N PRO A 15 -4.85 14.74 -7.10
CA PRO A 15 -5.49 15.24 -8.31
C PRO A 15 -6.75 14.42 -8.63
N LEU A 16 -7.83 15.10 -9.05
CA LEU A 16 -9.14 14.50 -9.28
C LEU A 16 -9.11 13.26 -10.18
N LYS A 17 -8.32 13.29 -11.27
CA LYS A 17 -8.18 12.16 -12.20
C LYS A 17 -7.48 10.95 -11.57
N SER A 18 -6.46 11.18 -10.74
CA SER A 18 -5.77 10.11 -10.02
C SER A 18 -6.68 9.51 -8.95
N TYR A 19 -7.44 10.36 -8.26
CA TYR A 19 -8.44 9.96 -7.28
C TYR A 19 -9.52 9.05 -7.89
N GLN A 20 -10.11 9.46 -9.02
CA GLN A 20 -11.20 8.70 -9.66
C GLN A 20 -10.75 7.31 -10.09
N ASN A 21 -9.61 7.21 -10.77
CA ASN A 21 -9.07 5.92 -11.21
C ASN A 21 -8.76 5.00 -10.03
N LEU A 22 -8.18 5.54 -8.96
CA LEU A 22 -7.85 4.78 -7.76
C LEU A 22 -9.10 4.32 -7.01
N SER A 23 -10.11 5.18 -6.89
CA SER A 23 -11.38 4.86 -6.25
C SER A 23 -12.10 3.73 -6.98
N ILE A 24 -12.18 3.78 -8.31
CA ILE A 24 -12.80 2.71 -9.12
C ILE A 24 -12.07 1.38 -8.91
N LEU A 25 -10.74 1.39 -8.93
CA LEU A 25 -9.92 0.19 -8.72
C LEU A 25 -10.16 -0.40 -7.32
N ILE A 26 -10.14 0.44 -6.28
CA ILE A 26 -10.34 0.04 -4.89
C ILE A 26 -11.72 -0.58 -4.70
N HIS A 27 -12.78 0.11 -5.14
CA HIS A 27 -14.15 -0.38 -4.96
C HIS A 27 -14.41 -1.66 -5.75
N THR A 28 -13.92 -1.75 -6.99
CA THR A 28 -14.09 -2.95 -7.82
C THR A 28 -13.41 -4.16 -7.18
N LYS A 29 -12.16 -4.00 -6.73
CA LYS A 29 -11.40 -5.02 -5.99
C LYS A 29 -12.16 -5.50 -4.75
N ASP A 30 -12.62 -4.57 -3.92
CA ASP A 30 -13.23 -4.89 -2.64
C ASP A 30 -14.56 -5.61 -2.80
N ILE A 31 -15.39 -5.16 -3.75
CA ILE A 31 -16.69 -5.77 -4.07
C ILE A 31 -16.48 -7.20 -4.57
N LEU A 32 -15.55 -7.41 -5.52
CA LEU A 32 -15.25 -8.75 -6.04
C LEU A 32 -14.77 -9.71 -4.94
N GLY A 33 -13.86 -9.25 -4.08
CA GLY A 33 -13.36 -10.05 -2.97
C GLY A 33 -14.44 -10.34 -1.91
N PHE A 34 -15.36 -9.40 -1.67
CA PHE A 34 -16.45 -9.60 -0.72
C PHE A 34 -17.39 -10.72 -1.19
N PHE A 35 -17.82 -10.68 -2.45
CA PHE A 35 -18.64 -11.75 -3.03
C PHE A 35 -17.94 -13.10 -2.97
N PHE A 36 -16.63 -13.13 -3.22
CA PHE A 36 -15.84 -14.34 -3.10
C PHE A 36 -15.92 -14.95 -1.70
N VAL A 37 -15.67 -14.16 -0.65
CA VAL A 37 -15.67 -14.66 0.75
C VAL A 37 -17.06 -15.13 1.18
N VAL A 38 -18.11 -14.36 0.84
CA VAL A 38 -19.50 -14.68 1.20
C VAL A 38 -19.97 -15.99 0.57
N VAL A 39 -19.52 -16.31 -0.65
CA VAL A 39 -19.90 -17.55 -1.34
C VAL A 39 -19.01 -18.72 -0.89
N HIS A 40 -17.69 -18.54 -0.77
CA HIS A 40 -16.77 -19.66 -0.53
C HIS A 40 -16.76 -20.17 0.91
N VAL A 41 -16.92 -19.30 1.91
CA VAL A 41 -16.84 -19.70 3.33
C VAL A 41 -18.01 -20.63 3.73
N PRO A 42 -19.27 -20.36 3.37
CA PRO A 42 -20.37 -21.27 3.67
C PRO A 42 -20.23 -22.63 2.97
N VAL A 43 -19.79 -22.64 1.71
CA VAL A 43 -19.57 -23.87 0.93
C VAL A 43 -18.51 -24.75 1.62
N HIS A 44 -17.42 -24.17 2.11
CA HIS A 44 -16.40 -24.89 2.87
C HIS A 44 -16.99 -25.69 4.04
N VAL A 45 -17.75 -24.98 4.87
CA VAL A 45 -18.16 -25.45 6.18
C VAL A 45 -19.29 -26.48 6.06
N VAL A 46 -20.19 -26.28 5.09
CA VAL A 46 -21.27 -27.22 4.77
C VAL A 46 -20.71 -28.54 4.20
N VAL A 47 -19.69 -28.48 3.35
CA VAL A 47 -19.13 -29.67 2.69
C VAL A 47 -18.17 -30.45 3.61
N HIS A 48 -17.39 -29.78 4.46
CA HIS A 48 -16.27 -30.44 5.16
C HIS A 48 -16.45 -30.71 6.65
N VAL A 49 -17.21 -29.88 7.37
CA VAL A 49 -17.05 -29.85 8.84
C VAL A 49 -18.35 -30.20 9.58
N GLN A 50 -19.50 -30.31 8.89
CA GLN A 50 -20.81 -30.65 9.48
C GLN A 50 -21.01 -29.96 10.85
N VAL A 51 -20.95 -28.62 10.85
CA VAL A 51 -20.90 -27.80 12.06
C VAL A 51 -22.25 -27.17 12.35
N ASP A 52 -22.55 -26.96 13.63
CA ASP A 52 -23.73 -26.23 14.07
C ASP A 52 -23.81 -24.84 13.43
N TYR A 53 -25.03 -24.38 13.12
CA TYR A 53 -25.29 -23.08 12.49
C TYR A 53 -24.62 -21.90 13.20
N LEU A 54 -24.54 -21.93 14.55
CA LEU A 54 -23.88 -20.87 15.32
C LEU A 54 -22.36 -20.80 15.05
N ARG A 55 -21.69 -21.95 14.90
CA ARG A 55 -20.26 -22.00 14.58
C ARG A 55 -19.99 -21.57 13.14
N LEU A 56 -20.86 -21.94 12.21
CA LEU A 56 -20.81 -21.47 10.82
C LEU A 56 -20.88 -19.93 10.76
N LEU A 57 -21.84 -19.33 11.47
CA LEU A 57 -22.06 -17.89 11.48
C LEU A 57 -20.87 -17.15 12.11
N LEU A 58 -20.31 -17.71 13.19
CA LEU A 58 -19.10 -17.17 13.83
C LEU A 58 -17.88 -17.24 12.90
N LEU A 59 -17.67 -18.38 12.22
CA LEU A 59 -16.56 -18.53 11.26
C LEU A 59 -16.69 -17.53 10.11
N LEU A 60 -17.89 -17.42 9.52
CA LEU A 60 -18.16 -16.45 8.46
C LEU A 60 -17.86 -15.02 8.91
N TYR A 61 -18.27 -14.67 10.14
CA TYR A 61 -17.96 -13.38 10.72
C TYR A 61 -16.45 -13.13 10.85
N ILE A 62 -15.68 -14.10 11.36
CA ILE A 62 -14.23 -13.98 11.50
C ILE A 62 -13.54 -13.81 10.14
N PHE A 63 -13.94 -14.60 9.12
CA PHE A 63 -13.39 -14.46 7.77
C PHE A 63 -13.73 -13.13 7.12
N LEU A 64 -14.97 -12.65 7.28
CA LEU A 64 -15.39 -11.34 6.79
C LEU A 64 -14.63 -10.21 7.49
N LEU A 65 -14.46 -10.30 8.81
CA LEU A 65 -13.71 -9.31 9.58
C LEU A 65 -12.24 -9.27 9.12
N GLY A 66 -11.59 -10.43 8.98
CA GLY A 66 -10.24 -10.52 8.45
C GLY A 66 -10.12 -9.93 7.04
N PHE A 67 -11.07 -10.26 6.16
CA PHE A 67 -11.13 -9.72 4.81
C PHE A 67 -11.27 -8.20 4.76
N ILE A 68 -12.20 -7.63 5.55
CA ILE A 68 -12.41 -6.18 5.63
C ILE A 68 -11.14 -5.48 6.10
N MET A 69 -10.47 -6.06 7.10
CA MET A 69 -9.25 -5.50 7.66
C MET A 69 -8.08 -5.57 6.66
N ASP A 70 -7.96 -6.66 5.91
CA ASP A 70 -6.93 -6.80 4.87
C ASP A 70 -7.18 -5.85 3.69
N MET A 71 -8.45 -5.69 3.27
CA MET A 71 -8.81 -4.74 2.22
C MET A 71 -8.58 -3.29 2.66
N LEU A 72 -8.92 -2.95 3.90
CA LEU A 72 -8.66 -1.62 4.45
C LEU A 72 -7.17 -1.29 4.43
N TYR A 73 -6.31 -2.23 4.84
CA TYR A 73 -4.86 -2.06 4.78
C TYR A 73 -4.41 -1.78 3.35
N MET A 74 -4.80 -2.65 2.40
CA MET A 74 -4.41 -2.51 0.99
C MET A 74 -4.89 -1.20 0.38
N ASN A 75 -6.10 -0.74 0.75
CA ASN A 75 -6.62 0.54 0.29
C ASN A 75 -5.76 1.70 0.77
N CYS A 76 -5.36 1.69 2.04
CA CYS A 76 -4.46 2.72 2.58
C CYS A 76 -3.10 2.72 1.86
N VAL A 77 -2.53 1.54 1.58
CA VAL A 77 -1.27 1.41 0.82
C VAL A 77 -1.41 1.97 -0.59
N CYS A 78 -2.49 1.65 -1.31
CA CYS A 78 -2.78 2.18 -2.64
C CYS A 78 -2.90 3.72 -2.63
N ILE A 79 -3.53 4.28 -1.60
CA ILE A 79 -3.68 5.72 -1.42
C ILE A 79 -2.32 6.37 -1.18
N LEU A 80 -1.53 5.85 -0.24
CA LEU A 80 -0.20 6.37 0.05
C LEU A 80 0.73 6.30 -1.17
N LYS A 81 0.65 5.21 -1.94
CA LYS A 81 1.37 5.08 -3.22
C LYS A 81 1.02 6.21 -4.19
N ALA A 82 -0.26 6.52 -4.35
CA ALA A 82 -0.69 7.60 -5.23
C ALA A 82 -0.22 8.98 -4.73
N CYS A 83 -0.26 9.22 -3.41
CA CYS A 83 0.24 10.46 -2.80
C CYS A 83 1.76 10.64 -3.03
N PHE A 84 2.54 9.57 -2.89
CA PHE A 84 3.97 9.60 -3.14
C PHE A 84 4.30 9.83 -4.63
N LYS A 85 3.55 9.17 -5.51
CA LYS A 85 3.66 9.41 -6.95
C LYS A 85 3.41 10.88 -7.31
N GLN A 86 2.39 11.50 -6.72
CA GLN A 86 2.10 12.93 -6.92
C GLN A 86 3.27 13.83 -6.50
N ILE A 87 3.92 13.55 -5.36
CA ILE A 87 5.11 14.31 -4.95
C ILE A 87 6.23 14.15 -5.97
N ASN A 88 6.47 12.92 -6.43
CA ASN A 88 7.51 12.63 -7.40
C ASN A 88 7.27 13.36 -8.74
N ASP A 89 6.03 13.33 -9.23
CA ASP A 89 5.61 14.06 -10.44
C ASP A 89 5.82 15.58 -10.27
N ASN A 90 5.46 16.14 -9.11
CA ASN A 90 5.69 17.56 -8.80
C ASN A 90 7.19 17.92 -8.71
N LEU A 91 8.01 17.07 -8.10
CA LEU A 91 9.47 17.25 -8.02
C LEU A 91 10.12 17.20 -9.42
N MET A 92 9.64 16.33 -10.29
CA MET A 92 10.10 16.24 -11.69
C MET A 92 9.74 17.50 -12.49
N ASN A 93 8.52 18.02 -12.31
CA ASN A 93 8.12 19.29 -12.94
C ASN A 93 8.98 20.47 -12.45
N LEU A 94 9.29 20.52 -11.16
CA LEU A 94 10.20 21.51 -10.58
C LEU A 94 11.60 21.43 -11.19
N ARG A 95 12.13 20.21 -11.36
CA ARG A 95 13.42 19.98 -12.02
C ARG A 95 13.40 20.51 -13.45
N GLU A 96 12.36 20.19 -14.20
CA GLU A 96 12.21 20.67 -15.58
C GLU A 96 12.18 22.20 -15.62
N LEU A 97 11.48 22.86 -14.70
CA LEU A 97 11.45 24.32 -14.59
C LEU A 97 12.85 24.92 -14.34
N VAL A 98 13.65 24.28 -13.47
CA VAL A 98 15.02 24.71 -13.14
C VAL A 98 15.97 24.46 -14.33
N THR A 99 15.78 23.38 -15.09
CA THR A 99 16.69 22.96 -16.17
C THR A 99 16.35 23.60 -17.52
N ASN A 100 15.06 23.79 -17.84
CA ASN A 100 14.56 24.43 -19.06
C ASN A 100 14.48 25.96 -18.96
N GLY A 101 14.82 26.53 -17.80
CA GLY A 101 15.11 27.95 -17.67
C GLY A 101 16.32 28.32 -18.53
N LYS A 102 16.12 28.49 -19.84
CA LYS A 102 17.08 29.16 -20.72
C LYS A 102 17.49 30.48 -20.05
N PRO A 103 18.78 30.87 -20.12
CA PRO A 103 19.21 32.20 -19.75
C PRO A 103 18.68 33.15 -20.83
N TYR A 104 17.40 33.50 -20.77
CA TYR A 104 16.91 34.62 -21.55
C TYR A 104 17.51 35.87 -20.93
N VAL A 105 18.66 36.23 -21.49
CA VAL A 105 19.17 37.57 -21.69
C VAL A 105 18.00 38.54 -21.76
N LEU A 106 17.61 39.16 -20.63
CA LEU A 106 17.21 40.55 -20.58
C LEU A 106 17.04 41.03 -19.12
N SER A 107 17.77 42.11 -18.86
CA SER A 107 17.74 43.02 -17.70
C SER A 107 18.06 42.45 -16.32
N ASP A 108 19.26 42.81 -15.92
CA ASP A 108 19.96 42.86 -14.64
C ASP A 108 19.19 43.46 -13.44
N THR A 109 17.87 43.25 -13.32
CA THR A 109 17.05 43.83 -12.23
C THR A 109 16.02 42.89 -11.62
N CYS A 110 15.95 41.60 -11.98
CA CYS A 110 14.94 40.68 -11.46
C CYS A 110 15.49 39.27 -11.14
N HIS A 111 16.67 39.18 -10.53
CA HIS A 111 17.23 37.91 -10.06
C HIS A 111 16.76 37.51 -8.64
N GLU A 112 16.14 38.43 -7.90
CA GLU A 112 15.70 38.16 -6.52
C GLU A 112 14.28 37.56 -6.43
N GLU A 113 13.37 37.88 -7.36
CA GLU A 113 11.94 37.46 -7.29
C GLU A 113 11.67 36.01 -7.71
N ARG A 114 12.56 35.36 -8.47
CA ARG A 114 12.36 33.97 -8.94
C ARG A 114 12.76 32.91 -7.90
N ASN A 115 13.64 33.25 -6.96
CA ASN A 115 14.06 32.40 -5.85
C ASN A 115 12.98 32.11 -4.79
N PRO A 116 12.16 33.10 -4.32
CA PRO A 116 11.20 32.86 -3.25
C PRO A 116 10.05 31.93 -3.66
N PHE A 117 9.59 31.98 -4.92
CA PHE A 117 8.51 31.10 -5.39
C PHE A 117 8.96 29.62 -5.44
N LEU A 118 10.13 29.35 -6.03
CA LEU A 118 10.74 28.02 -6.04
C LEU A 118 10.99 27.48 -4.63
N LEU A 119 11.50 28.33 -3.73
CA LEU A 119 11.72 27.97 -2.34
C LEU A 119 10.41 27.63 -1.63
N MET A 120 9.35 28.42 -1.85
CA MET A 120 8.04 28.19 -1.26
C MET A 120 7.42 26.87 -1.74
N GLU A 121 7.57 26.53 -3.02
CA GLU A 121 7.08 25.27 -3.59
C GLU A 121 7.85 24.05 -3.04
N ILE A 122 9.18 24.14 -2.94
CA ILE A 122 10.01 23.10 -2.31
C ILE A 122 9.63 22.91 -0.83
N ILE A 123 9.41 23.99 -0.08
CA ILE A 123 8.96 23.93 1.32
C ILE A 123 7.58 23.26 1.42
N ALA A 124 6.65 23.58 0.52
CA ALA A 124 5.33 22.98 0.49
C ALA A 124 5.38 21.47 0.21
N LEU A 125 6.17 21.05 -0.80
CA LEU A 125 6.36 19.63 -1.11
C LEU A 125 7.02 18.86 0.04
N LYS A 126 8.00 19.46 0.72
CA LYS A 126 8.62 18.87 1.91
C LYS A 126 7.60 18.67 3.04
N LYS A 127 6.76 19.66 3.30
CA LYS A 127 5.69 19.56 4.32
C LYS A 127 4.68 18.47 3.95
N GLN A 128 4.32 18.36 2.67
CA GLN A 128 3.44 17.31 2.18
C GLN A 128 4.08 15.92 2.34
N HIS A 129 5.35 15.76 1.97
CA HIS A 129 6.10 14.52 2.16
C HIS A 129 6.15 14.10 3.63
N LEU A 130 6.40 15.04 4.54
CA LEU A 130 6.44 14.77 5.99
C LEU A 130 5.09 14.27 6.50
N ALA A 131 3.98 14.94 6.11
CA ALA A 131 2.64 14.50 6.49
C ALA A 131 2.30 13.09 5.96
N ILE A 132 2.75 12.74 4.74
CA ILE A 132 2.55 11.40 4.18
C ILE A 132 3.42 10.37 4.92
N SER A 133 4.67 10.72 5.25
CA SER A 133 5.57 9.85 6.03
C SER A 133 4.99 9.56 7.42
N ASP A 134 4.43 10.56 8.10
CA ASP A 134 3.76 10.38 9.38
C ASP A 134 2.55 9.44 9.24
N ALA A 135 1.78 9.57 8.15
CA ALA A 135 0.67 8.66 7.86
C ALA A 135 1.15 7.22 7.59
N VAL A 136 2.27 7.02 6.89
CA VAL A 136 2.89 5.68 6.74
C VAL A 136 3.26 5.10 8.10
N GLN A 137 3.81 5.91 9.00
CA GLN A 137 4.18 5.46 10.34
C GLN A 137 2.94 5.08 11.16
N MET A 138 1.87 5.87 11.10
CA MET A 138 0.60 5.54 11.74
C MET A 138 -0.01 4.26 11.14
N LEU A 139 0.03 4.08 9.82
CA LEU A 139 -0.44 2.86 9.15
C LEU A 139 0.32 1.65 9.70
N LYS A 140 1.65 1.74 9.83
CA LYS A 140 2.46 0.68 10.43
C LYS A 140 2.04 0.39 11.88
N MET A 141 1.91 1.40 12.73
CA MET A 141 1.54 1.19 14.14
C MET A 141 0.19 0.50 14.27
N VAL A 142 -0.79 0.91 13.45
CA VAL A 142 -2.16 0.36 13.50
C VAL A 142 -2.22 -1.05 12.91
N PHE A 143 -1.58 -1.28 11.76
CA PHE A 143 -1.76 -2.51 10.99
C PHE A 143 -0.64 -3.55 11.18
N SER A 144 0.48 -3.23 11.84
CA SER A 144 1.61 -4.17 12.01
C SER A 144 1.20 -5.49 12.66
N LEU A 145 0.51 -5.42 13.80
CA LEU A 145 0.02 -6.60 14.50
C LEU A 145 -1.02 -7.36 13.67
N GLN A 146 -1.87 -6.64 12.95
CA GLN A 146 -2.87 -7.24 12.08
C GLN A 146 -2.21 -8.00 10.92
N ILE A 147 -1.27 -7.40 10.20
CA ILE A 147 -0.57 -8.03 9.08
C ILE A 147 0.17 -9.28 9.56
N LEU A 148 0.84 -9.21 10.71
CA LEU A 148 1.51 -10.35 11.31
C LEU A 148 0.49 -11.48 11.61
N SER A 149 -0.62 -11.15 12.27
CA SER A 149 -1.69 -12.09 12.58
C SER A 149 -2.28 -12.72 11.31
N THR A 150 -2.66 -11.89 10.33
CA THR A 150 -3.18 -12.33 9.03
C THR A 150 -2.20 -13.24 8.32
N THR A 151 -0.91 -12.96 8.37
CA THR A 151 0.14 -13.76 7.72
C THR A 151 0.23 -15.14 8.37
N VAL A 152 0.32 -15.20 9.71
CA VAL A 152 0.35 -16.47 10.46
C VAL A 152 -0.92 -17.28 10.23
N MET A 153 -2.09 -16.66 10.29
CA MET A 153 -3.37 -17.31 10.00
C MET A 153 -3.42 -17.86 8.57
N THR A 154 -2.92 -17.10 7.59
CA THR A 154 -2.89 -17.52 6.18
C THR A 154 -1.98 -18.74 5.99
N PHE A 155 -0.77 -18.73 6.56
CA PHE A 155 0.13 -19.89 6.50
C PHE A 155 -0.48 -21.12 7.16
N THR A 156 -1.10 -20.94 8.33
CA THR A 156 -1.78 -22.00 9.05
C THR A 156 -2.89 -22.60 8.17
N GLN A 157 -3.72 -21.75 7.56
CA GLN A 157 -4.83 -22.23 6.77
C GLN A 157 -4.40 -22.89 5.45
N VAL A 158 -3.37 -22.36 4.78
CA VAL A 158 -2.79 -23.01 3.59
C VAL A 158 -2.28 -24.41 3.96
N THR A 159 -1.59 -24.54 5.09
CA THR A 159 -1.05 -25.82 5.58
C THR A 159 -2.17 -26.82 5.86
N PHE A 160 -3.21 -26.41 6.58
CA PHE A 160 -4.37 -27.28 6.85
C PHE A 160 -5.09 -27.69 5.55
N ASN A 161 -5.35 -26.75 4.64
CA ASN A 161 -5.99 -27.07 3.35
C ASN A 161 -5.18 -28.09 2.56
N LEU A 162 -3.86 -27.92 2.49
CA LEU A 162 -2.98 -28.86 1.81
C LEU A 162 -2.97 -30.24 2.49
N TYR A 163 -2.93 -30.28 3.82
CA TYR A 163 -2.99 -31.52 4.58
C TYR A 163 -4.29 -32.29 4.31
N PHE A 164 -5.44 -31.62 4.41
CA PHE A 164 -6.75 -32.24 4.15
C PHE A 164 -6.86 -32.71 2.69
N TYR A 165 -6.35 -31.93 1.74
CA TYR A 165 -6.32 -32.33 0.32
C TYR A 165 -5.52 -33.62 0.10
N LEU A 166 -4.31 -33.71 0.66
CA LEU A 166 -3.48 -34.92 0.58
C LEU A 166 -4.11 -36.12 1.29
N MET A 167 -4.78 -35.88 2.42
CA MET A 167 -5.48 -36.92 3.16
C MET A 167 -6.69 -37.46 2.38
N GLN A 168 -7.44 -36.57 1.71
CA GLN A 168 -8.57 -36.94 0.87
C GLN A 168 -8.14 -37.77 -0.35
N ILE A 169 -7.04 -37.39 -1.03
CA ILE A 169 -6.47 -38.17 -2.14
C ILE A 169 -6.06 -39.58 -1.69
N LYS A 170 -5.63 -39.75 -0.44
CA LYS A 170 -5.28 -41.09 0.08
C LYS A 170 -6.50 -41.92 0.46
N ALA A 171 -7.60 -41.28 0.83
CA ALA A 171 -8.84 -41.93 1.25
C ALA A 171 -9.82 -42.24 0.11
N ASP A 172 -9.37 -42.14 -1.16
CA ASP A 172 -10.11 -42.06 -2.45
C ASP A 172 -11.07 -43.23 -2.78
N ALA A 173 -11.37 -44.14 -1.84
CA ALA A 173 -12.20 -45.30 -2.07
C ALA A 173 -13.72 -45.04 -1.96
N SER A 174 -14.18 -43.88 -1.48
CA SER A 174 -15.59 -43.67 -1.09
C SER A 174 -16.35 -42.52 -1.76
N MET A 175 -15.72 -41.69 -2.60
CA MET A 175 -16.38 -40.51 -3.20
C MET A 175 -16.88 -40.75 -4.62
N SER A 176 -18.04 -40.16 -4.95
CA SER A 176 -18.54 -40.14 -6.33
C SER A 176 -17.70 -39.19 -7.22
N ASN A 177 -17.71 -39.42 -8.53
CA ASN A 177 -16.98 -38.58 -9.49
C ASN A 177 -17.38 -37.08 -9.40
N GLN A 178 -18.64 -36.79 -9.11
CA GLN A 178 -19.16 -35.44 -9.01
C GLN A 178 -18.65 -34.71 -7.76
N GLU A 179 -18.69 -35.36 -6.59
CA GLU A 179 -18.17 -34.80 -5.34
C GLU A 179 -16.67 -34.52 -5.43
N ARG A 180 -15.93 -35.42 -6.08
CA ARG A 180 -14.49 -35.25 -6.33
C ARG A 180 -14.21 -34.01 -7.20
N GLN A 181 -15.00 -33.78 -8.24
CA GLN A 181 -14.84 -32.61 -9.11
C GLN A 181 -15.13 -31.30 -8.37
N PHE A 182 -16.20 -31.25 -7.57
CA PHE A 182 -16.51 -30.08 -6.74
C PHE A 182 -15.41 -29.79 -5.73
N TYR A 183 -14.89 -30.82 -5.06
CA TYR A 183 -13.79 -30.68 -4.11
C TYR A 183 -12.51 -30.13 -4.75
N TYR A 184 -12.16 -30.65 -5.93
CA TYR A 184 -10.97 -30.20 -6.66
C TYR A 184 -11.08 -28.72 -7.09
N LEU A 185 -12.22 -28.32 -7.67
CA LEU A 185 -12.48 -26.93 -8.04
C LEU A 185 -12.44 -26.00 -6.83
N TYR A 186 -13.02 -26.45 -5.72
CA TYR A 186 -13.02 -25.73 -4.46
C TYR A 186 -11.60 -25.51 -3.92
N PHE A 187 -10.78 -26.57 -3.88
CA PHE A 187 -9.38 -26.50 -3.45
C PHE A 187 -8.55 -25.55 -4.33
N ILE A 188 -8.67 -25.65 -5.67
CA ILE A 188 -8.00 -24.73 -6.59
C ILE A 188 -8.38 -23.29 -6.28
N THR A 189 -9.66 -23.03 -6.06
CA THR A 189 -10.17 -21.68 -5.87
C THR A 189 -9.65 -21.07 -4.56
N ILE A 190 -9.58 -21.84 -3.47
CA ILE A 190 -8.94 -21.44 -2.22
C ILE A 190 -7.44 -21.18 -2.41
N ALA A 191 -6.75 -22.08 -3.11
CA ALA A 191 -5.31 -21.94 -3.34
C ALA A 191 -5.01 -20.63 -4.09
N ILE A 192 -5.78 -20.34 -5.14
CA ILE A 192 -5.70 -19.08 -5.88
C ILE A 192 -5.96 -17.89 -4.95
N TYR A 193 -6.98 -17.95 -4.10
CA TYR A 193 -7.28 -16.88 -3.15
C TYR A 193 -6.11 -16.59 -2.19
N TYR A 194 -5.53 -17.61 -1.57
CA TYR A 194 -4.40 -17.40 -0.66
C TYR A 194 -3.13 -16.97 -1.37
N LEU A 195 -2.89 -17.44 -2.60
CA LEU A 195 -1.80 -16.95 -3.44
C LEU A 195 -1.96 -15.47 -3.75
N ILE A 196 -3.16 -15.03 -4.18
CA ILE A 196 -3.47 -13.61 -4.40
C ILE A 196 -3.21 -12.82 -3.12
N LYS A 197 -3.67 -13.32 -1.97
CA LYS A 197 -3.47 -12.66 -0.67
C LYS A 197 -1.99 -12.46 -0.34
N ILE A 198 -1.16 -13.49 -0.48
CA ILE A 198 0.28 -13.41 -0.24
C ILE A 198 0.94 -12.42 -1.22
N VAL A 199 0.59 -12.51 -2.51
CA VAL A 199 1.10 -11.58 -3.54
C VAL A 199 0.74 -10.14 -3.22
N LEU A 200 -0.48 -9.86 -2.74
CA LEU A 200 -0.90 -8.51 -2.35
C LEU A 200 -0.09 -7.97 -1.16
N ILE A 201 0.19 -8.81 -0.15
CA ILE A 201 1.01 -8.43 1.00
C ILE A 201 2.45 -8.11 0.54
N VAL A 202 3.06 -8.98 -0.25
CA VAL A 202 4.41 -8.78 -0.79
C VAL A 202 4.46 -7.52 -1.66
N TRP A 203 3.46 -7.33 -2.52
CA TRP A 203 3.35 -6.13 -3.36
C TRP A 203 3.26 -4.84 -2.55
N ALA A 204 2.52 -4.85 -1.43
CA ALA A 204 2.43 -3.70 -0.55
C ALA A 204 3.80 -3.36 0.08
N CYS A 205 4.54 -4.38 0.54
CA CYS A 205 5.88 -4.23 1.09
C CYS A 205 6.88 -3.69 0.05
N GLU A 206 6.94 -4.31 -1.13
CA GLU A 206 7.86 -3.90 -2.20
C GLU A 206 7.52 -2.52 -2.77
N THR A 207 6.24 -2.19 -2.89
CA THR A 207 5.81 -0.85 -3.31
C THR A 207 6.30 0.21 -2.32
N GLY A 208 6.16 -0.02 -1.01
CA GLY A 208 6.64 0.89 0.01
C GLY A 208 8.16 1.12 -0.10
N LYS A 209 8.92 0.04 -0.26
CA LYS A 209 10.37 0.10 -0.44
C LYS A 209 10.78 0.87 -1.70
N THR A 210 10.13 0.58 -2.82
CA THR A 210 10.43 1.21 -4.12
C THR A 210 10.15 2.71 -4.09
N GLN A 211 9.00 3.12 -3.55
CA GLN A 211 8.63 4.54 -3.44
C GLN A 211 9.62 5.32 -2.55
N ALA A 212 10.12 4.71 -1.47
CA ALA A 212 11.11 5.35 -0.61
C ALA A 212 12.46 5.57 -1.31
N VAL A 213 12.90 4.62 -2.14
CA VAL A 213 14.12 4.75 -2.94
C VAL A 213 13.94 5.83 -4.00
N GLU A 214 12.82 5.81 -4.71
CA GLU A 214 12.50 6.75 -5.80
C GLU A 214 12.48 8.20 -5.30
N ILE A 215 11.79 8.48 -4.20
CA ILE A 215 11.75 9.83 -3.62
C ILE A 215 13.13 10.28 -3.17
N ARG A 216 13.92 9.38 -2.57
CA ARG A 216 15.27 9.69 -2.13
C ARG A 216 16.15 10.11 -3.32
N SER A 217 16.09 9.38 -4.44
CA SER A 217 16.84 9.74 -5.65
C SER A 217 16.35 11.07 -6.22
N THR A 218 15.04 11.27 -6.38
CA THR A 218 14.49 12.49 -6.98
C THR A 218 14.82 13.73 -6.14
N VAL A 219 14.71 13.64 -4.81
CA VAL A 219 15.10 14.74 -3.91
C VAL A 219 16.60 15.04 -4.02
N HIS A 220 17.45 14.01 -4.07
CA HIS A 220 18.89 14.19 -4.23
C HIS A 220 19.25 14.87 -5.56
N ASP A 221 18.59 14.45 -6.65
CA ASP A 221 18.82 14.98 -7.99
C ASP A 221 18.33 16.43 -8.13
N VAL A 222 17.14 16.75 -7.61
CA VAL A 222 16.61 18.12 -7.56
C VAL A 222 17.55 19.02 -6.76
N PHE A 223 18.02 18.56 -5.60
CA PHE A 223 18.94 19.32 -4.76
C PHE A 223 20.29 19.58 -5.45
N ASN A 224 20.83 18.59 -6.16
CA ASN A 224 22.06 18.77 -6.94
C ASN A 224 21.88 19.74 -8.12
N SER A 225 20.69 19.83 -8.70
CA SER A 225 20.41 20.78 -9.80
C SER A 225 20.25 22.24 -9.37
N ILE A 226 20.04 22.52 -8.08
CA ILE A 226 19.91 23.90 -7.57
C ILE A 226 21.31 24.53 -7.44
N SER A 227 21.61 25.53 -8.27
CA SER A 227 22.89 26.26 -8.27
C SER A 227 22.98 27.32 -7.16
N ASN A 228 21.85 27.74 -6.60
CA ASN A 228 21.80 28.80 -5.58
C ASN A 228 22.28 28.29 -4.21
N LYS A 229 23.45 28.78 -3.77
CA LYS A 229 24.09 28.41 -2.50
C LYS A 229 23.23 28.75 -1.27
N GLN A 230 22.38 29.77 -1.32
CA GLN A 230 21.54 30.20 -0.19
C GLN A 230 20.36 29.24 0.03
N ILE A 231 19.66 28.87 -1.04
CA ILE A 231 18.62 27.82 -1.02
C ILE A 231 19.24 26.49 -0.62
N LYS A 232 20.44 26.18 -1.13
CA LYS A 232 21.18 24.97 -0.76
C LYS A 232 21.44 24.91 0.74
N TYR A 233 21.85 26.02 1.37
CA TYR A 233 22.16 26.10 2.81
C TYR A 233 20.91 26.00 3.71
N GLU A 234 19.83 26.71 3.39
CA GLU A 234 18.56 26.62 4.15
C GLU A 234 17.91 25.24 4.05
N VAL A 235 18.01 24.62 2.87
CA VAL A 235 17.51 23.27 2.63
C VAL A 235 18.43 22.22 3.27
N ASP A 236 19.77 22.34 3.23
CA ASP A 236 20.72 21.41 3.88
C ASP A 236 20.56 21.37 5.40
N LEU A 237 20.50 22.54 6.04
CA LEU A 237 20.45 22.66 7.51
C LEU A 237 19.17 22.03 8.09
N ASN A 238 18.05 22.14 7.37
CA ASN A 238 16.78 21.51 7.72
C ASN A 238 16.56 20.12 7.09
N ASN A 239 17.37 19.68 6.11
CA ASN A 239 17.26 18.36 5.47
C ASN A 239 18.02 17.30 6.24
N LEU A 240 19.24 17.57 6.68
CA LEU A 240 20.06 16.57 7.37
C LEU A 240 19.29 15.97 8.56
N GLN A 241 18.68 16.78 9.43
CA GLN A 241 18.01 16.28 10.64
C GLN A 241 16.73 15.46 10.38
N HIS A 242 16.01 15.69 9.28
CA HIS A 242 14.74 15.01 8.96
C HIS A 242 14.88 13.87 7.94
N GLN A 243 15.87 13.95 7.05
CA GLN A 243 16.14 12.94 6.03
C GLN A 243 16.69 11.64 6.64
N TRP A 244 17.44 11.73 7.76
CA TRP A 244 17.81 10.56 8.57
C TRP A 244 16.60 9.88 9.23
N HIS A 245 15.58 10.62 9.66
CA HIS A 245 14.37 10.03 10.25
C HIS A 245 13.54 9.23 9.23
N ILE A 246 13.36 9.78 8.02
CA ILE A 246 12.60 9.13 6.94
C ILE A 246 13.32 7.87 6.41
N LEU A 247 14.65 7.93 6.22
CA LEU A 247 15.44 6.77 5.82
C LEU A 247 15.44 5.67 6.89
N TYR A 248 15.57 6.04 8.16
CA TYR A 248 15.61 5.09 9.28
C TYR A 248 14.26 4.39 9.48
N ILE A 249 13.14 5.09 9.26
CA ILE A 249 11.78 4.53 9.38
C ILE A 249 11.47 3.52 8.26
N PHE A 250 11.89 3.80 7.02
CA PHE A 250 11.72 2.89 5.88
C PHE A 250 12.71 1.71 5.89
N LEU A 251 13.96 1.91 6.35
CA LEU A 251 14.91 0.81 6.57
C LEU A 251 14.44 -0.18 7.63
N ILE A 252 13.67 0.26 8.64
CA ILE A 252 13.05 -0.63 9.63
C ILE A 252 11.85 -1.40 9.03
N MET A 253 11.10 -0.85 8.07
CA MET A 253 10.05 -1.60 7.36
C MET A 253 10.61 -2.76 6.52
N SER A 254 11.86 -2.65 6.04
CA SER A 254 12.55 -3.72 5.33
C SER A 254 13.27 -4.74 6.23
N ARG A 255 13.32 -4.51 7.56
CA ARG A 255 14.09 -5.33 8.52
C ARG A 255 13.25 -6.20 9.46
N VAL A 256 11.92 -6.24 9.26
CA VAL A 256 11.00 -7.12 10.02
C VAL A 256 10.69 -8.42 9.24
N TYR A 257 11.37 -8.65 8.12
CA TYR A 257 11.52 -9.94 7.47
C TYR A 257 13.01 -10.26 7.30
#